data_AF-A0A7K1V2I3-F1
#
_entry.id   AF-A0A7K1V2I3-F1
#
_cell.length_a   1.000
_cell.length_b   1.000
_cell.length_c   1.000
_cell.angle_alpha   90.00
_cell.angle_beta   90.00
_cell.angle_gamma   90.00
#
_symmetry.space_group_name_H-M   'P 1'
#
loop_
_entity.id
_entity.type
_entity.pdbx_description
1 polymer ?
#
loop_
_entity_poly.entity_id
_entity_poly.type
_entity_poly.pdbx_seq_one_letter_code
_entity_poly.pdbx_strand_id
1 'polypeptide(L)'
;MNDDDRDSLIRQHFREYNLIIGTAEKAKEARLSLLRRLRTADPEYYTQDRLAELSDMSQQNISYLLARRRRRGVAPVARDHH
;
A
#
# COMPACT_ATOMS: atom_id res chain seq x y z
N MET A 1 -15.75 5.41 -37.30
CA MET A 1 -15.15 5.91 -36.06
C MET A 1 -13.90 6.68 -36.43
N ASN A 2 -13.89 7.99 -36.21
CA ASN A 2 -12.72 8.83 -36.51
C ASN A 2 -11.69 8.73 -35.36
N ASP A 3 -10.52 9.33 -35.54
CA ASP A 3 -9.47 9.26 -34.54
C ASP A 3 -9.86 9.98 -33.22
N ASP A 4 -10.68 11.04 -33.28
CA ASP A 4 -11.19 11.75 -32.10
C ASP A 4 -12.12 10.88 -31.23
N ASP A 5 -12.97 10.08 -31.86
CA ASP A 5 -13.84 9.11 -31.20
C ASP A 5 -12.99 8.02 -30.52
N ARG A 6 -11.93 7.56 -31.20
CA ARG A 6 -11.01 6.54 -30.69
C ARG A 6 -10.24 7.07 -29.48
N ASP A 7 -9.73 8.28 -29.57
CA ASP A 7 -9.02 8.96 -28.49
C ASP A 7 -9.92 9.21 -27.28
N SER A 8 -11.18 9.55 -27.51
CA SER A 8 -12.17 9.74 -26.44
C SER A 8 -12.44 8.44 -25.68
N LEU A 9 -12.59 7.32 -26.38
CA LEU A 9 -12.77 5.99 -25.78
C LEU A 9 -11.53 5.55 -24.99
N ILE A 10 -10.33 5.77 -25.54
CA ILE A 10 -9.07 5.45 -24.86
C ILE A 10 -8.93 6.26 -23.56
N ARG A 11 -9.22 7.57 -23.58
CA ARG A 11 -9.21 8.41 -22.37
C ARG A 11 -10.22 7.94 -21.33
N GLN A 12 -11.38 7.45 -21.75
CA GLN A 12 -12.35 6.86 -20.86
C GLN A 12 -11.79 5.61 -20.16
N HIS A 13 -11.19 4.69 -20.91
CA HIS A 13 -10.54 3.51 -20.31
C HIS A 13 -9.42 3.89 -19.34
N PHE A 14 -8.59 4.89 -19.65
CA PHE A 14 -7.58 5.37 -18.71
C PHE A 14 -8.19 5.89 -17.41
N ARG A 15 -9.32 6.62 -17.46
CA ARG A 15 -10.01 7.08 -16.25
C ARG A 15 -10.57 5.91 -15.43
N GLU A 16 -11.17 4.93 -16.10
CA GLU A 16 -11.70 3.72 -15.45
C GLU A 16 -10.59 2.92 -14.77
N TYR A 17 -9.47 2.68 -15.44
CA TYR A 17 -8.32 1.99 -14.86
C TYR A 17 -7.70 2.78 -13.71
N ASN A 18 -7.55 4.09 -13.84
CA ASN A 18 -7.02 4.93 -12.76
C ASN A 18 -7.92 4.89 -11.52
N LEU A 19 -9.24 4.82 -11.69
CA LEU A 19 -10.17 4.65 -10.58
C LEU A 19 -9.96 3.29 -9.90
N ILE A 20 -9.91 2.20 -10.69
CA ILE A 20 -9.68 0.84 -10.16
C ILE A 20 -8.36 0.78 -9.40
N ILE A 21 -7.28 1.28 -9.99
CA ILE A 21 -5.95 1.33 -9.36
C ILE A 21 -6.03 2.12 -8.05
N GLY A 22 -6.62 3.31 -8.06
CA GLY A 22 -6.76 4.14 -6.86
C GLY A 22 -7.57 3.44 -5.74
N THR A 23 -8.62 2.70 -6.08
CA THR A 23 -9.37 1.91 -5.09
C THR A 23 -8.55 0.73 -4.55
N ALA A 24 -7.79 0.04 -5.40
CA ALA A 24 -6.94 -1.06 -5.01
C ALA A 24 -5.78 -0.60 -4.10
N GLU A 25 -5.20 0.56 -4.38
CA GLU A 25 -4.18 1.19 -3.53
C GLU A 25 -4.72 1.53 -2.14
N LYS A 26 -5.90 2.15 -2.05
CA LYS A 26 -6.57 2.44 -0.77
C LYS A 26 -6.88 1.17 0.02
N ALA A 27 -7.37 0.13 -0.64
CA ALA A 27 -7.63 -1.17 -0.02
C ALA A 27 -6.35 -1.80 0.52
N LYS A 28 -5.26 -1.74 -0.25
CA LYS A 28 -3.92 -2.18 0.18
C LYS A 28 -3.45 -1.39 1.41
N GLU A 29 -3.58 -0.08 1.42
CA GLU A 29 -3.19 0.74 2.58
C GLU A 29 -4.01 0.44 3.84
N ALA A 30 -5.32 0.29 3.71
CA ALA A 30 -6.20 -0.08 4.82
C ALA A 30 -5.82 -1.45 5.41
N ARG A 31 -5.57 -2.44 4.54
CA ARG A 31 -5.11 -3.78 4.94
C ARG A 31 -3.78 -3.72 5.69
N LEU A 32 -2.84 -2.91 5.21
CA LEU A 32 -1.54 -2.71 5.87
C LEU A 32 -1.68 -2.06 7.24
N SER A 33 -2.54 -1.06 7.36
CA SER A 33 -2.83 -0.40 8.63
C SER A 33 -3.37 -1.41 9.63
N LEU A 34 -4.30 -2.27 9.20
CA LEU A 34 -4.85 -3.33 10.05
C LEU A 34 -3.80 -4.33 10.51
N LEU A 35 -3.01 -4.92 9.60
CA LEU A 35 -1.97 -5.90 9.95
C LEU A 35 -0.96 -5.33 10.96
N ARG A 36 -0.62 -4.05 10.82
CA ARG A 36 0.25 -3.34 11.77
C ARG A 36 -0.40 -3.17 13.13
N ARG A 37 -1.66 -2.72 13.18
CA ARG A 37 -2.41 -2.58 14.43
C ARG A 37 -2.51 -3.91 15.17
N LEU A 38 -2.80 -5.00 14.44
CA LEU A 38 -2.83 -6.36 15.02
C LEU A 38 -1.46 -6.75 15.58
N ARG A 39 -0.38 -6.60 14.80
CA ARG A 39 0.99 -6.89 15.25
C ARG A 39 1.41 -6.09 16.48
N THR A 40 0.98 -4.83 16.57
CA THR A 40 1.28 -3.95 17.72
C THR A 40 0.43 -4.28 18.93
N ALA A 41 -0.83 -4.68 18.75
CA ALA A 41 -1.74 -5.00 19.84
C ALA A 41 -1.31 -6.26 20.59
N ASP A 42 -0.90 -7.31 19.87
CA ASP A 42 -0.39 -8.54 20.48
C ASP A 42 0.69 -9.18 19.58
N PRO A 43 1.98 -8.85 19.79
CA PRO A 43 3.08 -9.36 18.99
C PRO A 43 3.31 -10.87 19.13
N GLU A 44 2.91 -11.47 20.24
CA GLU A 44 3.11 -12.90 20.48
C GLU A 44 2.02 -13.72 19.80
N TYR A 45 0.77 -13.25 19.84
CA TYR A 45 -0.36 -13.90 19.19
C TYR A 45 -0.40 -13.64 17.66
N TYR A 46 -0.17 -12.40 17.23
CA TYR A 46 -0.15 -12.02 15.81
C TYR A 46 1.25 -12.17 15.21
N THR A 47 1.75 -13.40 15.19
CA THR A 47 3.01 -13.77 14.50
C THR A 47 2.98 -13.39 13.02
N GLN A 48 4.16 -13.30 12.41
CA GLN A 48 4.25 -13.02 10.97
C GLN A 48 3.50 -14.08 10.14
N ASP A 49 3.63 -15.34 10.55
CA ASP A 49 2.98 -16.50 9.94
C ASP A 49 1.46 -16.36 10.02
N ARG A 50 0.96 -16.00 11.19
CA ARG A 50 -0.48 -15.80 11.39
C ARG A 50 -1.03 -14.62 10.62
N LEU A 51 -0.27 -13.54 10.51
CA LEU A 51 -0.66 -12.39 9.68
C LEU A 51 -0.67 -12.75 8.19
N ALA A 52 0.25 -13.61 7.73
CA ALA A 52 0.25 -14.15 6.38
C ALA A 52 -1.00 -15.00 6.11
N GLU A 53 -1.35 -15.90 7.02
CA GLU A 53 -2.58 -16.72 6.93
C GLU A 53 -3.85 -15.86 6.90
N LEU A 54 -4.00 -14.93 7.85
CA LEU A 54 -5.19 -14.05 7.94
C LEU A 54 -5.36 -13.12 6.74
N SER A 55 -4.26 -12.84 6.03
CA SER A 55 -4.27 -11.96 4.87
C SER A 55 -4.13 -12.70 3.54
N ASP A 56 -4.02 -14.02 3.53
CA ASP A 56 -3.75 -14.75 2.27
C ASP A 56 -2.58 -14.12 1.48
N MET A 57 -1.57 -13.62 2.20
CA MET A 57 -0.38 -13.01 1.64
C MET A 57 0.82 -13.87 1.97
N SER A 58 1.78 -13.96 1.05
CA SER A 58 3.04 -14.63 1.36
C SER A 58 3.74 -13.96 2.55
N GLN A 59 4.45 -14.75 3.35
CA GLN A 59 5.24 -14.21 4.46
C GLN A 59 6.27 -13.17 4.00
N GLN A 60 6.87 -13.35 2.83
CA GLN A 60 7.80 -12.40 2.23
C GLN A 60 7.12 -11.04 1.99
N ASN A 61 5.87 -11.05 1.50
CA ASN A 61 5.10 -9.84 1.33
C ASN A 61 4.81 -9.18 2.69
N ILE A 62 4.43 -9.95 3.71
CA ILE A 62 4.20 -9.43 5.07
C ILE A 62 5.48 -8.83 5.66
N SER A 63 6.62 -9.51 5.57
CA SER A 63 7.92 -8.99 6.01
C SER A 63 8.29 -7.68 5.32
N TYR A 64 8.19 -7.62 3.98
CA TYR A 64 8.48 -6.42 3.20
C TYR A 64 7.60 -5.24 3.63
N LEU A 65 6.31 -5.51 3.85
CA LEU A 65 5.30 -4.52 4.19
C LEU A 65 5.41 -3.99 5.63
N LEU A 66 5.83 -4.85 6.57
CA LEU A 66 6.16 -4.46 7.94
C LEU A 66 7.51 -3.72 8.00
N ALA A 67 8.51 -4.12 7.20
CA ALA A 67 9.84 -3.53 7.17
C ALA A 67 9.90 -2.12 6.53
N ARG A 68 9.02 -1.83 5.56
CA ARG A 68 9.00 -0.55 4.78
C ARG A 68 8.88 0.71 5.65
N ARG A 69 8.51 0.61 6.94
CA ARG A 69 8.50 1.75 7.88
C ARG A 69 9.89 2.12 8.42
N ARG A 70 10.87 1.21 8.49
CA ARG A 70 12.22 1.56 9.00
C ARG A 70 12.95 2.61 8.15
N ARG A 71 12.59 2.76 6.86
CA ARG A 71 13.23 3.72 5.95
C ARG A 71 12.47 5.04 5.77
N ARG A 72 11.28 5.20 6.38
CA ARG A 72 10.45 6.42 6.23
C ARG A 72 10.46 7.23 7.53
N GLY A 73 11.66 7.47 8.07
CA GLY A 73 11.85 8.06 9.39
C GLY A 73 13.25 8.59 9.64
N VAL A 74 13.92 9.19 8.64
CA VAL A 74 15.00 10.16 8.88
C VAL A 74 15.01 11.14 7.70
N ALA A 75 14.30 12.26 7.83
CA ALA A 75 14.70 13.47 7.11
C ALA A 75 15.70 14.18 8.03
N PRO A 76 16.95 14.46 7.61
CA PRO A 76 17.85 15.27 8.41
C PRO A 76 17.24 16.67 8.48
N VAL A 77 16.81 17.08 9.68
CA VAL A 77 16.47 18.48 9.95
C VAL A 77 17.79 19.24 9.88
N ALA A 78 17.96 20.05 8.82
CA ALA A 78 19.05 20.98 8.72
C ALA A 78 19.03 21.88 9.96
N ARG A 79 20.14 21.90 10.69
CA ARG A 79 20.39 22.91 11.72
C ARG A 79 20.66 24.23 11.00
N ASP A 80 19.69 25.12 11.00
CA ASP A 80 19.97 26.54 10.74
C ASP A 80 20.49 27.15 12.05
N HIS A 81 21.78 27.46 12.07
CA HIS A 81 22.36 28.44 12.97
C HIS A 81 22.43 29.76 12.20
N HIS A 82 21.64 30.73 12.64
CA HIS A 82 21.90 32.15 12.42
C HIS A 82 21.34 32.96 13.58
#